data_AF-A0A956U5W9-F1
#
_entry.id   AF-A0A956U5W9-F1
#
_cell.length_a   1.000
_cell.length_b   1.000
_cell.length_c   1.000
_cell.angle_alpha   90.00
_cell.angle_beta   90.00
_cell.angle_gamma   90.00
#
_symmetry.space_group_name_H-M   'P 1'
#
loop_
_entity.id
_entity.type
_entity.pdbx_description
1 polymer ?
#
loop_
_entity_poly.entity_id
_entity_poly.type
_entity_poly.pdbx_seq_one_letter_code
_entity_poly.pdbx_strand_id
1 'polypeptide(L)'
;MSISRRQRFRNLSFSAHNTQKFRTRTLLALVAIFTTTFYAPTVYGAAEADDVGVYGSILIARKAHEAAIALKQQNWAAAQGLYKSLIGMNPDEDDFYFGLYEASRRMQQWAEVGGALDQLFQHAPKYRNKMALEYGECLFHQNKYSEAEPVLKEALTKIDQPSLVEKQLKLVMIKGIRKHVKVVGPIVKPLVKPDLTPEAPPPKIKQDQIDPNTSDVDLKLNIAYMKSECVLVATFDHMAKSDEMITFYNPPEAIYKIERILKGPPLNRTLPLRYEFHDKTNDPKPKGWKFNEQKMMPKKGSKWIIFIQNAVPVDGKFETYHGCWGRIKYTEDNIDKVLKIKDEHKGQS
;
A
#
# COMPACT_ATOMS: atom_id res chain seq x y z
N MET A 1 49.60 59.27 32.18
CA MET A 1 49.72 60.46 33.06
C MET A 1 49.45 61.73 32.24
N SER A 2 48.87 62.76 32.87
CA SER A 2 48.23 63.99 32.31
C SER A 2 46.79 63.76 31.82
N ILE A 3 45.70 64.21 32.50
CA ILE A 3 45.23 65.50 33.05
C ILE A 3 44.25 66.21 32.08
N SER A 4 42.95 66.06 32.38
CA SER A 4 41.88 67.07 32.53
C SER A 4 41.89 68.35 31.66
N ARG A 5 40.74 68.67 31.02
CA ARG A 5 39.82 69.75 31.45
C ARG A 5 38.64 70.06 30.50
N ARG A 6 37.45 70.20 31.14
CA ARG A 6 36.34 71.17 30.92
C ARG A 6 35.46 71.05 29.66
N GLN A 7 34.18 70.69 29.76
CA GLN A 7 33.00 71.46 30.24
C GLN A 7 32.60 72.68 29.39
N ARG A 8 31.39 72.65 28.82
CA ARG A 8 30.26 73.61 28.97
C ARG A 8 29.08 73.09 28.12
N PHE A 9 27.91 72.73 28.67
CA PHE A 9 26.84 73.47 29.37
C PHE A 9 25.73 73.99 28.46
N ARG A 10 24.50 73.62 28.88
CA ARG A 10 23.15 74.21 28.72
C ARG A 10 22.26 73.63 27.61
N ASN A 11 21.13 72.96 27.92
CA ASN A 11 19.90 73.37 28.66
C ASN A 11 19.03 74.30 27.80
N LEU A 12 17.70 74.26 27.70
CA LEU A 12 16.54 73.65 28.40
C LEU A 12 15.34 73.81 27.41
N SER A 13 14.46 72.83 27.22
CA SER A 13 13.13 72.66 27.86
C SER A 13 12.06 73.71 27.55
N PHE A 14 10.87 73.25 27.11
CA PHE A 14 9.52 73.42 27.71
C PHE A 14 8.48 72.82 26.71
N SER A 15 7.69 71.77 27.00
CA SER A 15 6.55 71.68 27.95
C SER A 15 5.37 72.57 27.50
N ALA A 16 4.09 72.19 27.46
CA ALA A 16 3.35 70.96 27.72
C ALA A 16 1.88 71.18 27.27
N HIS A 17 1.14 70.07 27.21
CA HIS A 17 -0.30 69.92 27.52
C HIS A 17 -1.34 70.79 26.78
N ASN A 18 -2.32 70.11 26.17
CA ASN A 18 -3.69 70.32 26.64
C ASN A 18 -4.59 69.09 26.40
N THR A 19 -5.29 68.70 27.46
CA THR A 19 -6.33 67.69 27.55
C THR A 19 -7.69 68.39 27.59
N GLN A 20 -8.68 67.97 26.79
CA GLN A 20 -10.08 68.12 27.20
C GLN A 20 -11.08 67.21 26.46
N LYS A 21 -11.41 66.12 27.15
CA LYS A 21 -12.72 65.51 27.44
C LYS A 21 -14.04 66.04 26.80
N PHE A 22 -14.86 65.03 26.47
CA PHE A 22 -16.35 64.92 26.50
C PHE A 22 -17.19 65.67 25.44
N ARG A 23 -17.90 64.91 24.59
CA ARG A 23 -19.33 64.60 24.78
C ARG A 23 -19.88 63.62 23.74
N THR A 24 -20.71 62.74 24.25
CA THR A 24 -21.59 61.77 23.59
C THR A 24 -22.62 62.46 22.68
N ARG A 25 -22.89 61.85 21.51
CA ARG A 25 -24.23 61.77 20.90
C ARG A 25 -24.27 60.68 19.84
N THR A 26 -24.89 59.58 20.24
CA THR A 26 -25.77 58.67 19.50
C THR A 26 -25.92 58.93 18.00
N LEU A 27 -25.48 57.99 17.17
CA LEU A 27 -26.22 57.61 15.98
C LEU A 27 -26.24 56.08 15.88
N LEU A 28 -27.45 55.55 15.93
CA LEU A 28 -27.78 54.16 15.63
C LEU A 28 -27.25 53.78 14.24
N ALA A 29 -26.44 52.74 14.17
CA ALA A 29 -26.35 51.88 13.00
C ALA A 29 -26.34 50.44 13.50
N LEU A 30 -27.55 49.89 13.65
CA LEU A 30 -27.79 48.47 13.87
C LEU A 30 -27.44 47.74 12.57
N VAL A 31 -26.18 47.33 12.43
CA VAL A 31 -25.81 46.28 11.47
C VAL A 31 -25.65 45.00 12.28
N ALA A 32 -26.74 44.24 12.36
CA ALA A 32 -26.71 42.87 12.83
C ALA A 32 -25.97 42.03 11.78
N ILE A 33 -24.64 41.97 11.87
CA ILE A 33 -23.89 40.92 11.19
C ILE A 33 -24.10 39.65 12.04
N PHE A 34 -25.12 38.88 11.68
CA PHE A 34 -25.16 37.46 12.00
C PHE A 34 -23.91 36.83 11.39
N THR A 35 -22.83 36.70 12.16
CA THR A 35 -21.80 35.71 11.84
C THR A 35 -22.38 34.35 12.19
N THR A 36 -23.25 33.83 11.32
CA THR A 36 -23.41 32.40 11.21
C THR A 36 -22.03 31.88 10.82
N THR A 37 -21.30 31.35 11.80
CA THR A 37 -20.24 30.37 11.56
C THR A 37 -20.93 29.19 10.86
N PHE A 38 -21.05 29.29 9.54
CA PHE A 38 -21.19 28.13 8.70
C PHE A 38 -19.91 27.32 8.94
N TYR A 39 -20.03 26.33 9.82
CA TYR A 39 -19.29 25.08 9.66
C TYR A 39 -19.66 24.59 8.25
N ALA A 40 -18.90 25.02 7.25
CA ALA A 40 -18.82 24.29 6.02
C ALA A 40 -18.08 22.99 6.39
N PRO A 41 -18.73 21.82 6.38
CA PRO A 41 -17.94 20.62 6.22
C PRO A 41 -17.15 20.85 4.93
N THR A 42 -15.82 20.76 5.01
CA THR A 42 -15.02 20.50 3.82
C THR A 42 -15.47 19.13 3.32
N VAL A 43 -16.55 19.14 2.55
CA VAL A 43 -16.89 18.09 1.62
C VAL A 43 -15.70 18.11 0.68
N TYR A 44 -14.78 17.17 0.90
CA TYR A 44 -13.81 16.81 -0.13
C TYR A 44 -14.64 16.48 -1.35
N GLY A 45 -14.60 17.41 -2.31
CA GLY A 45 -15.24 17.26 -3.59
C GLY A 45 -14.76 15.96 -4.20
N ALA A 46 -15.70 15.25 -4.82
CA ALA A 46 -15.42 14.19 -5.76
C ALA A 46 -14.51 14.75 -6.85
N ALA A 47 -13.21 14.51 -6.69
CA ALA A 47 -12.21 14.53 -7.73
C ALA A 47 -11.65 13.11 -7.77
N GLU A 48 -11.79 12.51 -8.95
CA GLU A 48 -11.24 11.24 -9.35
C GLU A 48 -9.75 11.13 -9.00
N ALA A 49 -9.39 10.14 -8.19
CA ALA A 49 -8.04 9.55 -8.18
C ALA A 49 -8.11 8.19 -7.48
N ASP A 50 -7.65 7.17 -8.20
CA ASP A 50 -7.06 5.95 -7.67
C ASP A 50 -6.44 6.17 -6.27
N ASP A 51 -7.11 5.74 -5.19
CA ASP A 51 -6.51 5.74 -3.84
C ASP A 51 -5.52 4.58 -3.74
N VAL A 52 -4.32 4.77 -4.30
CA VAL A 52 -3.13 3.90 -4.19
C VAL A 52 -2.61 3.74 -2.75
N GLY A 53 -3.38 4.17 -1.74
CA GLY A 53 -3.00 4.13 -0.33
C GLY A 53 -2.29 5.40 0.11
N VAL A 54 -2.15 5.57 1.44
CA VAL A 54 -1.45 6.72 2.06
C VAL A 54 0.01 6.85 1.59
N TYR A 55 0.59 5.77 1.09
CA TYR A 55 1.99 5.69 0.65
C TYR A 55 2.16 5.59 -0.88
N GLY A 56 1.11 5.87 -1.67
CA GLY A 56 1.21 5.89 -3.13
C GLY A 56 1.34 4.52 -3.80
N SER A 57 1.36 3.42 -3.03
CA SER A 57 1.39 2.03 -3.52
C SER A 57 0.65 1.11 -2.55
N ILE A 58 -0.21 0.22 -3.08
CA ILE A 58 -0.97 -0.75 -2.29
C ILE A 58 -0.04 -1.79 -1.64
N LEU A 59 1.00 -2.23 -2.35
CA LEU A 59 2.01 -3.14 -1.80
C LEU A 59 2.72 -2.51 -0.60
N ILE A 60 3.17 -1.26 -0.75
CA ILE A 60 3.81 -0.50 0.32
C ILE A 60 2.82 -0.26 1.47
N ALA A 61 1.57 0.14 1.17
CA ALA A 61 0.54 0.37 2.18
C ALA A 61 0.20 -0.89 2.98
N ARG A 62 0.10 -2.06 2.33
CA ARG A 62 -0.11 -3.34 2.99
C ARG A 62 1.07 -3.72 3.86
N LYS A 63 2.29 -3.57 3.35
CA LYS A 63 3.49 -3.91 4.10
C LYS A 63 3.70 -2.97 5.28
N ALA A 64 3.38 -1.69 5.12
CA ALA A 64 3.34 -0.70 6.20
C ALA A 64 2.25 -1.03 7.24
N HIS A 65 1.10 -1.55 6.81
CA HIS A 65 0.08 -2.08 7.71
C HIS A 65 0.58 -3.27 8.53
N GLU A 66 1.18 -4.26 7.87
CA GLU A 66 1.78 -5.43 8.52
C GLU A 66 2.89 -5.01 9.51
N ALA A 67 3.73 -4.04 9.13
CA ALA A 67 4.78 -3.49 9.98
C ALA A 67 4.22 -2.77 11.22
N ALA A 68 3.18 -1.95 11.03
CA ALA A 68 2.51 -1.25 12.12
C ALA A 68 1.80 -2.24 13.08
N ILE A 69 1.16 -3.29 12.55
CA ILE A 69 0.59 -4.35 13.39
C ILE A 69 1.70 -5.04 14.20
N ALA A 70 2.84 -5.37 13.58
CA ALA A 70 3.96 -6.00 14.26
C ALA A 70 4.50 -5.10 15.39
N LEU A 71 4.64 -3.78 15.16
CA LEU A 71 4.99 -2.82 16.22
C LEU A 71 3.96 -2.82 17.35
N LYS A 72 2.67 -2.76 17.03
CA LYS A 72 1.59 -2.77 18.03
C LYS A 72 1.61 -4.03 18.89
N GLN A 73 1.92 -5.16 18.27
CA GLN A 73 2.04 -6.47 18.93
C GLN A 73 3.38 -6.66 19.64
N GLN A 74 4.27 -5.66 19.61
CA GLN A 74 5.62 -5.74 20.18
C GLN A 74 6.48 -6.85 19.55
N ASN A 75 6.14 -7.27 18.33
CA ASN A 75 6.94 -8.19 17.54
C ASN A 75 8.04 -7.39 16.81
N TRP A 76 9.04 -6.98 17.59
CA TRP A 76 10.08 -6.05 17.14
C TRP A 76 10.91 -6.58 15.98
N ALA A 77 11.27 -7.87 15.99
CA ALA A 77 12.05 -8.49 14.91
C ALA A 77 11.28 -8.50 13.58
N ALA A 78 10.00 -8.85 13.60
CA ALA A 78 9.16 -8.82 12.40
C ALA A 78 8.98 -7.37 11.89
N ALA A 79 8.69 -6.43 12.80
CA ALA A 79 8.57 -5.02 12.47
C ALA A 79 9.86 -4.46 11.81
N GLN A 80 11.03 -4.75 12.41
CA GLN A 80 12.32 -4.30 11.90
C GLN A 80 12.56 -4.79 10.46
N GLY A 81 12.34 -6.08 10.19
CA GLY A 81 12.51 -6.64 8.84
C GLY A 81 11.55 -6.03 7.81
N LEU A 82 10.30 -5.76 8.22
CA LEU A 82 9.30 -5.13 7.37
C LEU A 82 9.66 -3.68 7.05
N TYR A 83 10.09 -2.88 8.04
CA TYR A 83 10.51 -1.49 7.81
C TYR A 83 11.79 -1.37 6.98
N LYS A 84 12.79 -2.24 7.20
CA LYS A 84 13.98 -2.30 6.32
C LYS A 84 13.58 -2.52 4.86
N SER A 85 12.63 -3.42 4.63
CA SER A 85 12.16 -3.67 3.27
C SER A 85 11.29 -2.54 2.72
N LEU A 86 10.51 -1.83 3.56
CA LEU A 86 9.75 -0.65 3.13
C LEU A 86 10.67 0.48 2.70
N ILE A 87 11.75 0.74 3.45
CA ILE A 87 12.81 1.70 3.07
C ILE A 87 13.44 1.30 1.73
N GLY A 88 13.69 0.00 1.50
CA GLY A 88 14.20 -0.47 0.21
C GLY A 88 13.22 -0.30 -0.97
N MET A 89 11.91 -0.23 -0.71
CA MET A 89 10.88 -0.02 -1.74
C MET A 89 10.60 1.46 -1.99
N ASN A 90 10.58 2.26 -0.93
CA ASN A 90 10.37 3.70 -1.00
C ASN A 90 11.24 4.37 0.08
N PRO A 91 12.48 4.76 -0.28
CA PRO A 91 13.43 5.35 0.66
C PRO A 91 13.07 6.78 1.06
N ASP A 92 12.14 7.43 0.36
CA ASP A 92 11.79 8.83 0.58
C ASP A 92 10.73 9.04 1.68
N GLU A 93 10.15 7.96 2.20
CA GLU A 93 9.11 8.03 3.23
C GLU A 93 9.70 8.04 4.65
N ASP A 94 9.63 9.22 5.29
CA ASP A 94 10.11 9.47 6.66
C ASP A 94 9.58 8.42 7.66
N ASP A 95 8.30 8.05 7.55
CA ASP A 95 7.58 7.16 8.48
C ASP A 95 8.28 5.80 8.67
N PHE A 96 8.91 5.27 7.63
CA PHE A 96 9.53 3.95 7.69
C PHE A 96 10.80 3.93 8.55
N TYR A 97 11.54 5.04 8.56
CA TYR A 97 12.71 5.19 9.43
C TYR A 97 12.31 5.30 10.90
N PHE A 98 11.21 5.99 11.22
CA PHE A 98 10.68 6.04 12.60
C PHE A 98 10.25 4.64 13.08
N GLY A 99 9.59 3.86 12.23
CA GLY A 99 9.24 2.48 12.54
C GLY A 99 10.45 1.58 12.75
N LEU A 100 11.48 1.71 11.90
CA LEU A 100 12.74 0.99 12.04
C LEU A 100 13.50 1.37 13.31
N TYR A 101 13.56 2.67 13.62
CA TYR A 101 14.17 3.21 14.82
C TYR A 101 13.54 2.59 16.08
N GLU A 102 12.21 2.63 16.22
CA GLU A 102 11.55 2.14 17.44
C GLU A 102 11.71 0.61 17.57
N ALA A 103 11.54 -0.15 16.48
CA ALA A 103 11.76 -1.59 16.51
C ALA A 103 13.19 -1.96 16.94
N SER A 104 14.19 -1.27 16.38
CA SER A 104 15.61 -1.54 16.68
C SER A 104 15.99 -1.10 18.09
N ARG A 105 15.47 0.04 18.57
CA ARG A 105 15.68 0.53 19.93
C ARG A 105 15.12 -0.43 20.97
N ARG A 106 13.90 -0.95 20.74
CA ARG A 106 13.28 -1.96 21.63
C ARG A 106 14.07 -3.26 21.71
N MET A 107 14.79 -3.60 20.65
CA MET A 107 15.70 -4.74 20.60
C MET A 107 17.11 -4.42 21.12
N GLN A 108 17.39 -3.18 21.53
CA GLN A 108 18.71 -2.69 21.94
C GLN A 108 19.80 -2.89 20.87
N GLN A 109 19.39 -2.87 19.60
CA GLN A 109 20.28 -3.00 18.45
C GLN A 109 20.78 -1.60 18.05
N TRP A 110 21.70 -1.07 18.85
CA TRP A 110 22.12 0.32 18.77
C TRP A 110 22.89 0.68 17.49
N ALA A 111 23.51 -0.29 16.83
CA ALA A 111 24.12 -0.10 15.52
C ALA A 111 23.05 0.15 14.43
N GLU A 112 21.98 -0.64 14.44
CA GLU A 112 20.83 -0.48 13.55
C GLU A 112 20.05 0.81 13.83
N VAL A 113 19.92 1.20 15.11
CA VAL A 113 19.37 2.51 15.49
C VAL A 113 20.18 3.64 14.87
N GLY A 114 21.51 3.58 15.00
CA GLY A 114 22.42 4.57 14.42
C GLY A 114 22.27 4.66 12.91
N GLY A 115 22.27 3.50 12.23
CA GLY A 115 22.08 3.44 10.77
C GLY A 115 20.73 4.03 10.31
N ALA A 116 19.64 3.75 11.03
CA ALA A 116 18.32 4.30 10.71
C ALA A 116 18.26 5.82 10.90
N LEU A 117 18.86 6.34 11.99
CA LEU A 117 18.94 7.79 12.25
C LEU A 117 19.82 8.51 11.22
N ASP A 118 20.98 7.94 10.90
CA ASP A 118 21.88 8.52 9.91
C ASP A 118 21.21 8.61 8.54
N GLN A 119 20.51 7.56 8.10
CA GLN A 119 19.73 7.59 6.86
C GLN A 119 18.59 8.62 6.91
N LEU A 120 17.84 8.67 8.01
CA LEU A 120 16.78 9.66 8.19
C LEU A 120 17.32 11.09 8.14
N PHE A 121 18.48 11.37 8.73
CA PHE A 121 19.06 12.71 8.74
C PHE A 121 19.70 13.10 7.41
N GLN A 122 20.18 12.12 6.63
CA GLN A 122 20.65 12.36 5.26
C GLN A 122 19.49 12.76 4.34
N HIS A 123 18.39 12.01 4.40
CA HIS A 123 17.20 12.27 3.58
C HIS A 123 16.40 13.50 4.06
N ALA A 124 16.17 13.60 5.37
CA ALA A 124 15.39 14.64 6.00
C ALA A 124 16.18 15.34 7.13
N PRO A 125 17.13 16.24 6.77
CA PRO A 125 17.99 16.96 7.73
C PRO A 125 17.23 17.74 8.81
N LYS A 126 15.96 18.10 8.53
CA LYS A 126 15.03 18.76 9.45
C LYS A 126 14.84 18.03 10.78
N TYR A 127 15.12 16.72 10.84
CA TYR A 127 14.96 15.91 12.05
C TYR A 127 16.20 15.87 12.94
N ARG A 128 17.40 16.16 12.41
CA ARG A 128 18.67 16.03 13.15
C ARG A 128 18.66 16.80 14.48
N ASN A 129 18.23 18.07 14.43
CA ASN A 129 18.18 18.93 15.62
C ASN A 129 17.00 18.63 16.55
N LYS A 130 15.95 17.96 16.03
CA LYS A 130 14.73 17.62 16.76
C LYS A 130 14.83 16.27 17.47
N MET A 131 15.74 15.41 17.01
CA MET A 131 15.99 14.09 17.56
C MET A 131 17.38 13.99 18.23
N ALA A 132 17.83 15.12 18.81
CA ALA A 132 19.13 15.18 19.48
C ALA A 132 19.20 14.23 20.68
N LEU A 133 18.10 14.06 21.42
CA LEU A 133 18.02 13.12 22.54
C LEU A 133 18.27 11.69 22.05
N GLU A 134 17.50 11.25 21.06
CA GLU A 134 17.54 9.89 20.51
C GLU A 134 18.89 9.57 19.86
N TYR A 135 19.50 10.55 19.18
CA TYR A 135 20.83 10.40 18.62
C TYR A 135 21.91 10.33 19.71
N GLY A 136 21.82 11.17 20.74
CA GLY A 136 22.72 11.16 21.89
C GLY A 136 22.64 9.84 22.68
N GLU A 137 21.43 9.31 22.90
CA GLU A 137 21.22 7.99 23.52
C GLU A 137 21.88 6.89 22.69
N CYS A 138 21.70 6.92 21.37
CA CYS A 138 22.32 5.96 20.46
C CYS A 138 23.86 5.99 20.56
N LEU A 139 24.47 7.18 20.51
CA LEU A 139 25.92 7.35 20.65
C LEU A 139 26.43 6.84 22.00
N PHE A 140 25.70 7.14 23.09
CA PHE A 140 26.04 6.67 24.42
C PHE A 140 26.07 5.13 24.49
N HIS A 141 25.05 4.47 23.95
CA HIS A 141 24.97 3.00 23.92
C HIS A 141 25.95 2.35 22.93
N GLN A 142 26.51 3.10 21.99
CA GLN A 142 27.63 2.69 21.14
C GLN A 142 29.00 2.97 21.79
N ASN A 143 29.05 3.41 23.06
CA ASN A 143 30.26 3.81 23.79
C ASN A 143 31.02 5.01 23.17
N LYS A 144 30.34 5.83 22.34
CA LYS A 144 30.90 7.05 21.74
C LYS A 144 30.68 8.25 22.65
N TYR A 145 31.21 8.17 23.88
CA TYR A 145 30.88 9.13 24.94
C TYR A 145 31.29 10.57 24.61
N SER A 146 32.44 10.76 23.97
CA SER A 146 32.93 12.08 23.54
C SER A 146 32.01 12.78 22.55
N GLU A 147 31.29 12.00 21.72
CA GLU A 147 30.31 12.53 20.77
C GLU A 147 28.92 12.66 21.41
N ALA A 148 28.56 11.73 22.31
CA ALA A 148 27.27 11.73 22.99
C ALA A 148 27.09 12.91 23.94
N GLU A 149 28.14 13.26 24.72
CA GLU A 149 28.07 14.30 25.75
C GLU A 149 27.57 15.67 25.23
N PRO A 150 28.15 16.28 24.17
CA PRO A 150 27.68 17.57 23.67
C PRO A 150 26.25 17.49 23.12
N VAL A 151 25.88 16.38 22.47
CA VAL A 151 24.55 16.18 21.88
C VAL A 151 23.48 16.05 22.97
N LEU A 152 23.76 15.27 24.02
CA LEU A 152 22.85 15.10 25.16
C LEU A 152 22.70 16.40 25.97
N LYS A 153 23.78 17.17 26.14
CA LYS A 153 23.72 18.52 26.74
C LYS A 153 22.83 19.46 25.93
N GLU A 154 22.90 19.43 24.61
CA GLU A 154 22.00 20.18 23.75
C GLU A 154 20.55 19.70 23.92
N ALA A 155 20.32 18.39 23.95
CA ALA A 155 18.98 17.81 24.11
C ALA A 155 18.31 18.24 25.44
N LEU A 156 19.08 18.34 26.53
CA LEU A 156 18.58 18.82 27.82
C LEU A 156 18.02 20.25 27.77
N THR A 157 18.50 21.10 26.86
CA THR A 157 17.95 22.46 26.67
C THR A 157 16.55 22.47 26.05
N LYS A 158 16.08 21.33 25.53
CA LYS A 158 14.82 21.17 24.78
C LYS A 158 13.84 20.21 25.48
N ILE A 159 14.07 19.89 26.76
CA ILE A 159 13.33 18.83 27.48
C ILE A 159 11.82 19.10 27.61
N ASP A 160 11.40 20.36 27.60
CA ASP A 160 9.99 20.76 27.68
C ASP A 160 9.23 20.58 26.36
N GLN A 161 9.90 20.20 25.26
CA GLN A 161 9.27 19.99 23.96
C GLN A 161 8.67 18.57 23.87
N PRO A 162 7.47 18.41 23.28
CA PRO A 162 6.87 17.09 23.11
C PRO A 162 7.74 16.20 22.21
N SER A 163 7.87 14.91 22.55
CA SER A 163 8.65 13.95 21.78
C SER A 163 8.14 13.89 20.33
N LEU A 164 9.02 14.26 19.39
CA LEU A 164 8.74 14.12 17.97
C LEU A 164 8.53 12.65 17.61
N VAL A 165 9.35 11.76 18.18
CA VAL A 165 9.28 10.31 17.91
C VAL A 165 7.92 9.76 18.28
N GLU A 166 7.41 10.07 19.47
CA GLU A 166 6.09 9.59 19.89
C GLU A 166 4.99 10.05 18.92
N LYS A 167 5.04 11.32 18.52
CA LYS A 167 4.11 11.89 17.53
C LYS A 167 4.19 11.16 16.19
N GLN A 168 5.40 10.93 15.66
CA GLN A 168 5.58 10.27 14.38
C GLN A 168 5.22 8.79 14.43
N LEU A 169 5.56 8.08 15.50
CA LEU A 169 5.11 6.70 15.69
C LEU A 169 3.58 6.62 15.72
N LYS A 170 2.89 7.58 16.36
CA LYS A 170 1.42 7.63 16.30
C LYS A 170 0.91 7.82 14.87
N LEU A 171 1.57 8.64 14.05
CA LEU A 171 1.21 8.79 12.63
C LEU A 171 1.49 7.52 11.83
N VAL A 172 2.64 6.88 12.02
CA VAL A 172 2.98 5.58 11.42
C VAL A 172 1.87 4.56 11.72
N MET A 173 1.40 4.52 12.96
CA MET A 173 0.32 3.64 13.39
C MET A 173 -1.02 3.98 12.75
N ILE A 174 -1.38 5.26 12.64
CA ILE A 174 -2.64 5.71 12.03
C ILE A 174 -2.63 5.42 10.52
N LYS A 175 -1.55 5.79 9.83
CA LYS A 175 -1.38 5.61 8.39
C LYS A 175 -1.27 4.12 8.02
N GLY A 176 -0.60 3.34 8.86
CA GLY A 176 -0.46 1.89 8.71
C GLY A 176 -1.76 1.14 9.01
N ILE A 177 -2.47 1.46 10.08
CA ILE A 177 -3.69 0.74 10.50
C ILE A 177 -4.95 1.48 10.03
N ARG A 178 -5.32 1.31 8.74
CA ARG A 178 -6.61 1.77 8.22
C ARG A 178 -7.77 1.08 8.97
N LYS A 179 -8.71 1.86 9.52
CA LYS A 179 -10.04 1.35 9.94
C LYS A 179 -10.96 1.36 8.72
N HIS A 180 -11.27 0.20 8.16
CA HIS A 180 -12.32 0.10 7.15
C HIS A 180 -13.69 0.29 7.83
N VAL A 181 -14.36 1.41 7.55
CA VAL A 181 -15.78 1.59 7.90
C VAL A 181 -16.60 0.90 6.83
N LYS A 182 -17.32 -0.15 7.20
CA LYS A 182 -18.17 -0.93 6.29
C LYS A 182 -19.42 -0.10 5.97
N VAL A 183 -19.51 0.46 4.77
CA VAL A 183 -20.74 1.11 4.27
C VAL A 183 -21.53 0.05 3.52
N VAL A 184 -22.65 -0.40 4.10
CA VAL A 184 -23.54 -1.40 3.49
C VAL A 184 -24.58 -0.67 2.65
N GLY A 185 -24.55 -0.84 1.33
CA GLY A 185 -25.61 -0.39 0.43
C GLY A 185 -26.81 -1.37 0.41
N PRO A 186 -28.01 -0.93 0.00
CA PRO A 186 -29.20 -1.78 -0.01
C PRO A 186 -29.13 -2.87 -1.08
N ILE A 187 -29.58 -4.08 -0.72
CA ILE A 187 -29.57 -5.29 -1.55
C ILE A 187 -30.76 -5.28 -2.52
N VAL A 188 -30.51 -5.38 -3.83
CA VAL A 188 -31.54 -5.56 -4.86
C VAL A 188 -31.81 -7.06 -5.04
N LYS A 189 -33.09 -7.47 -5.03
CA LYS A 189 -33.49 -8.87 -5.23
C LYS A 189 -33.39 -9.28 -6.72
N PRO A 190 -32.91 -10.49 -7.05
CA PRO A 190 -32.80 -10.95 -8.43
C PRO A 190 -34.16 -11.40 -9.00
N LEU A 191 -34.40 -11.06 -10.27
CA LEU A 191 -35.55 -11.49 -11.06
C LEU A 191 -35.39 -12.96 -11.54
N VAL A 192 -36.52 -13.64 -11.65
CA VAL A 192 -36.69 -15.08 -11.96
C VAL A 192 -36.16 -15.44 -13.37
N LYS A 193 -35.46 -16.58 -13.49
CA LYS A 193 -34.96 -17.13 -14.76
C LYS A 193 -36.05 -17.87 -15.54
N PRO A 194 -36.19 -17.68 -16.88
CA PRO A 194 -37.00 -18.53 -17.73
C PRO A 194 -36.21 -19.71 -18.33
N ASP A 195 -36.97 -20.74 -18.75
CA ASP A 195 -36.56 -22.05 -19.29
C ASP A 195 -35.72 -21.96 -20.58
N LEU A 196 -34.69 -22.81 -20.70
CA LEU A 196 -33.74 -22.82 -21.83
C LEU A 196 -33.97 -24.02 -22.77
N THR A 197 -34.23 -23.72 -24.04
CA THR A 197 -34.03 -24.65 -25.17
C THR A 197 -32.59 -24.51 -25.70
N PRO A 198 -32.00 -25.55 -26.35
CA PRO A 198 -30.62 -25.51 -26.80
C PRO A 198 -30.44 -24.57 -28.00
N GLU A 199 -29.71 -23.48 -27.80
CA GLU A 199 -29.42 -22.47 -28.83
C GLU A 199 -28.21 -22.87 -29.69
N ALA A 200 -28.24 -22.48 -30.97
CA ALA A 200 -27.17 -22.73 -31.95
C ALA A 200 -25.80 -22.20 -31.48
N PRO A 201 -24.67 -22.74 -31.98
CA PRO A 201 -23.34 -22.29 -31.56
C PRO A 201 -23.19 -20.78 -31.76
N PRO A 202 -22.72 -20.05 -30.74
CA PRO A 202 -22.77 -18.60 -30.74
C PRO A 202 -21.89 -18.01 -31.85
N PRO A 203 -22.33 -16.90 -32.49
CA PRO A 203 -21.55 -16.20 -33.49
C PRO A 203 -20.24 -15.66 -32.88
N LYS A 204 -19.18 -15.57 -33.70
CA LYS A 204 -17.88 -15.01 -33.30
C LYS A 204 -18.04 -13.54 -32.90
N ILE A 205 -17.98 -13.26 -31.59
CA ILE A 205 -18.10 -11.90 -31.05
C ILE A 205 -16.75 -11.20 -31.21
N LYS A 206 -16.75 -10.04 -31.87
CA LYS A 206 -15.56 -9.18 -31.96
C LYS A 206 -15.38 -8.45 -30.63
N GLN A 207 -14.13 -8.25 -30.21
CA GLN A 207 -13.77 -7.75 -28.88
C GLN A 207 -14.29 -6.33 -28.55
N ASP A 208 -14.61 -5.55 -29.58
CA ASP A 208 -15.23 -4.22 -29.52
C ASP A 208 -16.74 -4.25 -29.20
N GLN A 209 -17.39 -5.42 -29.29
CA GLN A 209 -18.82 -5.60 -29.03
C GLN A 209 -19.09 -6.24 -27.65
N ILE A 210 -18.05 -6.38 -26.84
CA ILE A 210 -18.10 -7.07 -25.56
C ILE A 210 -18.36 -6.05 -24.45
N ASP A 211 -19.55 -6.11 -23.84
CA ASP A 211 -19.85 -5.39 -22.61
C ASP A 211 -18.90 -5.85 -21.49
N PRO A 212 -18.07 -4.93 -20.93
CA PRO A 212 -17.08 -5.24 -19.91
C PRO A 212 -17.65 -5.84 -18.62
N ASN A 213 -18.95 -5.67 -18.37
CA ASN A 213 -19.56 -6.05 -17.09
C ASN A 213 -20.41 -7.32 -17.17
N THR A 214 -20.68 -7.85 -18.37
CA THR A 214 -21.62 -8.97 -18.55
C THR A 214 -21.09 -10.13 -19.40
N SER A 215 -20.12 -9.90 -20.29
CA SER A 215 -19.69 -10.95 -21.23
C SER A 215 -18.82 -12.04 -20.60
N ASP A 216 -19.14 -13.29 -20.91
CA ASP A 216 -18.32 -14.48 -20.58
C ASP A 216 -17.04 -14.59 -21.38
N VAL A 217 -16.86 -13.79 -22.44
CA VAL A 217 -15.78 -13.97 -23.42
C VAL A 217 -14.68 -12.90 -23.28
N ASP A 218 -14.82 -11.95 -22.36
CA ASP A 218 -13.88 -10.83 -22.24
C ASP A 218 -12.58 -11.24 -21.52
N LEU A 219 -11.46 -10.99 -22.19
CA LEU A 219 -10.11 -11.28 -21.71
C LEU A 219 -9.53 -10.09 -20.93
N LYS A 220 -10.25 -9.63 -19.91
CA LYS A 220 -9.79 -8.57 -18.99
C LYS A 220 -9.62 -9.09 -17.58
N LEU A 221 -8.57 -8.60 -16.91
CA LEU A 221 -8.14 -9.10 -15.61
C LEU A 221 -9.22 -8.94 -14.51
N ASN A 222 -10.02 -7.88 -14.58
CA ASN A 222 -11.14 -7.64 -13.68
C ASN A 222 -12.20 -8.75 -13.80
N ILE A 223 -12.54 -9.14 -15.03
CA ILE A 223 -13.53 -10.17 -15.33
C ILE A 223 -12.98 -11.54 -14.94
N ALA A 224 -11.70 -11.81 -15.22
CA ALA A 224 -11.00 -13.01 -14.75
C ALA A 224 -11.15 -13.18 -13.24
N TYR A 225 -10.85 -12.11 -12.51
CA TYR A 225 -10.88 -12.12 -11.07
C TYR A 225 -12.31 -12.35 -10.55
N MET A 226 -13.30 -11.73 -11.17
CA MET A 226 -14.70 -11.86 -10.77
C MET A 226 -15.26 -13.24 -11.05
N LYS A 227 -14.99 -13.79 -12.25
CA LYS A 227 -15.50 -15.09 -12.70
C LYS A 227 -14.70 -16.28 -12.17
N SER A 228 -13.52 -16.05 -11.59
CA SER A 228 -12.75 -17.11 -10.94
C SER A 228 -13.21 -17.32 -9.51
N GLU A 229 -13.62 -18.54 -9.15
CA GLU A 229 -13.85 -18.91 -7.76
C GLU A 229 -12.56 -18.87 -6.93
N CYS A 230 -11.43 -19.21 -7.54
CA CYS A 230 -10.14 -19.16 -6.87
C CYS A 230 -9.10 -18.38 -7.70
N VAL A 231 -8.38 -17.48 -7.03
CA VAL A 231 -7.25 -16.75 -7.61
C VAL A 231 -6.07 -16.92 -6.66
N LEU A 232 -4.92 -17.35 -7.17
CA LEU A 232 -3.77 -17.72 -6.33
C LEU A 232 -2.44 -17.39 -7.00
N VAL A 233 -1.39 -17.32 -6.19
CA VAL A 233 0.01 -17.27 -6.62
C VAL A 233 0.60 -18.65 -6.40
N ALA A 234 1.21 -19.22 -7.43
CA ALA A 234 1.85 -20.51 -7.36
C ALA A 234 3.14 -20.58 -8.17
N THR A 235 4.00 -21.51 -7.76
CA THR A 235 5.29 -21.76 -8.37
C THR A 235 5.24 -23.06 -9.16
N PHE A 236 5.62 -23.01 -10.43
CA PHE A 236 5.67 -24.20 -11.28
C PHE A 236 6.75 -25.17 -10.77
N ASP A 237 6.39 -26.42 -10.55
CA ASP A 237 7.32 -27.46 -10.08
C ASP A 237 7.77 -28.35 -11.23
N HIS A 238 6.83 -29.06 -11.88
CA HIS A 238 7.13 -29.96 -12.99
C HIS A 238 5.86 -30.26 -13.81
N MET A 239 6.06 -30.82 -15.00
CA MET A 239 5.00 -31.46 -15.77
C MET A 239 4.80 -32.89 -15.27
N ALA A 240 3.55 -33.30 -15.03
CA ALA A 240 3.28 -34.70 -14.67
C ALA A 240 3.62 -35.60 -15.86
N LYS A 241 4.15 -36.80 -15.58
CA LYS A 241 4.34 -37.82 -16.60
C LYS A 241 2.97 -38.36 -17.01
N SER A 242 2.71 -38.41 -18.30
CA SER A 242 1.52 -39.02 -18.87
C SER A 242 1.93 -39.91 -20.03
N ASP A 243 1.31 -41.08 -20.12
CA ASP A 243 1.45 -41.98 -21.26
C ASP A 243 0.57 -41.54 -22.44
N GLU A 244 -0.32 -40.57 -22.22
CA GLU A 244 -1.17 -40.01 -23.27
C GLU A 244 -0.40 -39.05 -24.17
N MET A 245 -0.72 -39.10 -25.46
CA MET A 245 -0.15 -38.17 -26.43
C MET A 245 -0.63 -36.74 -26.13
N ILE A 246 0.32 -35.85 -25.85
CA ILE A 246 0.04 -34.42 -25.68
C ILE A 246 -0.35 -33.83 -27.04
N THR A 247 -1.55 -33.27 -27.11
CA THR A 247 -2.04 -32.56 -28.29
C THR A 247 -2.49 -31.15 -27.91
N PHE A 248 -2.84 -30.35 -28.93
CA PHE A 248 -3.34 -28.99 -28.70
C PHE A 248 -4.62 -28.96 -27.85
N TYR A 249 -5.50 -29.96 -28.00
CA TYR A 249 -6.77 -30.09 -27.27
C TYR A 249 -6.72 -31.10 -26.11
N ASN A 250 -5.67 -31.93 -26.05
CA ASN A 250 -5.34 -32.76 -24.89
C ASN A 250 -4.01 -32.28 -24.25
N PRO A 251 -4.05 -31.19 -23.48
CA PRO A 251 -2.85 -30.60 -22.89
C PRO A 251 -2.29 -31.45 -21.74
N PRO A 252 -1.01 -31.25 -21.39
CA PRO A 252 -0.41 -31.94 -20.27
C PRO A 252 -0.96 -31.40 -18.93
N GLU A 253 -0.68 -32.16 -17.88
CA GLU A 253 -0.88 -31.70 -16.51
C GLU A 253 0.39 -31.01 -16.00
N ALA A 254 0.23 -29.78 -15.51
CA ALA A 254 1.27 -28.99 -14.89
C ALA A 254 1.07 -28.97 -13.37
N ILE A 255 2.10 -29.37 -12.62
CA ILE A 255 2.07 -29.37 -11.16
C ILE A 255 2.63 -28.05 -10.65
N TYR A 256 1.81 -27.33 -9.90
CA TYR A 256 2.19 -26.10 -9.21
C TYR A 256 2.19 -26.29 -7.69
N LYS A 257 2.98 -25.47 -6.99
CA LYS A 257 2.94 -25.32 -5.53
C LYS A 257 2.31 -23.98 -5.16
N ILE A 258 1.18 -24.00 -4.48
CA ILE A 258 0.48 -22.80 -4.02
C ILE A 258 1.34 -22.09 -2.96
N GLU A 259 1.69 -20.84 -3.22
CA GLU A 259 2.37 -19.97 -2.26
C GLU A 259 1.36 -19.16 -1.45
N ARG A 260 0.35 -18.60 -2.14
CA ARG A 260 -0.66 -17.73 -1.51
C ARG A 260 -1.98 -17.78 -2.26
N ILE A 261 -3.08 -17.90 -1.53
CA ILE A 261 -4.43 -17.78 -2.09
C ILE A 261 -4.87 -16.31 -1.96
N LEU A 262 -5.31 -15.72 -3.07
CA LEU A 262 -5.81 -14.34 -3.14
C LEU A 262 -7.33 -14.30 -3.00
N LYS A 263 -8.03 -15.24 -3.62
CA LYS A 263 -9.50 -15.41 -3.61
C LYS A 263 -9.81 -16.90 -3.58
N GLY A 264 -10.92 -17.29 -2.96
CA GLY A 264 -11.44 -18.66 -2.98
C GLY A 264 -11.14 -19.48 -1.73
N PRO A 265 -11.60 -20.74 -1.72
CA PRO A 265 -11.43 -21.65 -0.58
C PRO A 265 -9.95 -22.02 -0.38
N PRO A 266 -9.58 -22.50 0.83
CA PRO A 266 -8.28 -23.12 1.02
C PRO A 266 -8.17 -24.37 0.14
N LEU A 267 -7.07 -24.48 -0.60
CA LEU A 267 -6.75 -25.63 -1.45
C LEU A 267 -5.49 -26.33 -0.95
N ASN A 268 -5.30 -27.58 -1.36
CA ASN A 268 -4.07 -28.32 -1.11
C ASN A 268 -2.86 -27.59 -1.72
N ARG A 269 -1.71 -27.64 -1.04
CA ARG A 269 -0.49 -26.95 -1.51
C ARG A 269 -0.05 -27.39 -2.91
N THR A 270 -0.35 -28.63 -3.30
CA THR A 270 -0.12 -29.13 -4.66
C THR A 270 -1.34 -28.81 -5.52
N LEU A 271 -1.11 -28.11 -6.62
CA LEU A 271 -2.14 -27.69 -7.57
C LEU A 271 -1.88 -28.36 -8.93
N PRO A 272 -2.53 -29.50 -9.22
CA PRO A 272 -2.52 -30.09 -10.55
C PRO A 272 -3.38 -29.25 -11.50
N LEU A 273 -2.81 -28.79 -12.61
CA LEU A 273 -3.45 -27.85 -13.53
C LEU A 273 -3.46 -28.41 -14.94
N ARG A 274 -4.61 -28.33 -15.61
CA ARG A 274 -4.71 -28.63 -17.05
C ARG A 274 -4.05 -27.49 -17.84
N TYR A 275 -2.89 -27.74 -18.45
CA TYR A 275 -2.06 -26.70 -19.07
C TYR A 275 -2.48 -26.40 -20.53
N GLU A 276 -3.70 -25.86 -20.71
CA GLU A 276 -4.25 -25.57 -22.05
C GLU A 276 -3.40 -24.57 -22.85
N PHE A 277 -3.24 -24.77 -24.15
CA PHE A 277 -2.37 -23.94 -25.00
C PHE A 277 -3.09 -22.81 -25.74
N HIS A 278 -4.40 -22.69 -25.56
CA HIS A 278 -5.22 -21.69 -26.21
C HIS A 278 -6.13 -21.03 -25.18
N ASP A 279 -6.62 -19.83 -25.50
CA ASP A 279 -7.76 -19.30 -24.80
C ASP A 279 -9.03 -19.99 -25.35
N LYS A 280 -10.04 -20.22 -24.50
CA LYS A 280 -11.24 -20.96 -24.91
C LYS A 280 -12.17 -20.12 -25.82
N THR A 281 -11.65 -19.08 -26.50
CA THR A 281 -12.45 -18.10 -27.25
C THR A 281 -12.60 -18.41 -28.76
N ASN A 282 -12.37 -19.67 -29.17
CA ASN A 282 -12.42 -20.20 -30.55
C ASN A 282 -11.15 -20.04 -31.40
N ASP A 283 -9.96 -20.06 -30.79
CA ASP A 283 -8.71 -20.09 -31.55
C ASP A 283 -8.52 -21.42 -32.32
N PRO A 284 -8.35 -21.39 -33.65
CA PRO A 284 -8.04 -22.59 -34.41
C PRO A 284 -6.63 -23.07 -34.09
N LYS A 285 -6.46 -24.40 -34.01
CA LYS A 285 -5.13 -25.02 -33.85
C LYS A 285 -4.15 -24.49 -34.91
N PRO A 286 -2.95 -24.01 -34.54
CA PRO A 286 -1.95 -23.57 -35.50
C PRO A 286 -1.54 -24.68 -36.47
N LYS A 287 -1.37 -24.35 -37.75
CA LYS A 287 -0.93 -25.30 -38.77
C LYS A 287 0.46 -25.84 -38.42
N GLY A 288 0.61 -27.16 -38.35
CA GLY A 288 1.88 -27.82 -38.02
C GLY A 288 2.24 -27.79 -36.53
N TRP A 289 1.30 -27.46 -35.64
CA TRP A 289 1.55 -27.45 -34.19
C TRP A 289 2.07 -28.82 -33.70
N LYS A 290 3.18 -28.80 -32.96
CA LYS A 290 3.76 -29.93 -32.25
C LYS A 290 4.16 -29.47 -30.85
N PHE A 291 3.88 -30.32 -29.85
CA PHE A 291 4.27 -30.05 -28.48
C PHE A 291 5.81 -30.05 -28.35
N ASN A 292 6.33 -29.05 -27.65
CA ASN A 292 7.74 -28.97 -27.27
C ASN A 292 7.83 -28.51 -25.81
N GLU A 293 8.22 -29.42 -24.93
CA GLU A 293 8.22 -29.17 -23.48
C GLU A 293 9.07 -27.96 -23.11
N GLN A 294 10.29 -27.85 -23.65
CA GLN A 294 11.24 -26.80 -23.28
C GLN A 294 10.77 -25.39 -23.69
N LYS A 295 10.00 -25.29 -24.77
CA LYS A 295 9.47 -24.01 -25.29
C LYS A 295 8.10 -23.67 -24.74
N MET A 296 7.26 -24.66 -24.47
CA MET A 296 5.84 -24.46 -24.15
C MET A 296 5.55 -24.56 -22.66
N MET A 297 6.38 -25.26 -21.88
CA MET A 297 6.20 -25.35 -20.43
C MET A 297 6.93 -24.21 -19.71
N PRO A 298 6.42 -23.77 -18.54
CA PRO A 298 7.15 -22.84 -17.70
C PRO A 298 8.48 -23.42 -17.21
N LYS A 299 9.44 -22.55 -16.90
CA LYS A 299 10.67 -22.98 -16.22
C LYS A 299 10.33 -23.41 -14.79
N LYS A 300 10.93 -24.51 -14.31
CA LYS A 300 10.83 -24.91 -12.89
C LYS A 300 11.21 -23.75 -11.98
N GLY A 301 10.40 -23.50 -10.95
CA GLY A 301 10.57 -22.37 -10.02
C GLY A 301 9.99 -21.04 -10.52
N SER A 302 9.47 -20.97 -11.76
CA SER A 302 8.78 -19.76 -12.23
C SER A 302 7.46 -19.54 -11.49
N LYS A 303 7.20 -18.29 -11.13
CA LYS A 303 6.01 -17.88 -10.39
C LYS A 303 4.91 -17.40 -11.34
N TRP A 304 3.66 -17.71 -11.00
CA TRP A 304 2.48 -17.43 -11.79
C TRP A 304 1.32 -16.99 -10.90
N ILE A 305 0.45 -16.15 -11.46
CA ILE A 305 -0.86 -15.85 -10.91
C ILE A 305 -1.85 -16.66 -11.72
N ILE A 306 -2.63 -17.48 -11.03
CA ILE A 306 -3.53 -18.47 -11.63
C ILE A 306 -4.96 -18.12 -11.24
N PHE A 307 -5.80 -17.99 -12.26
CA PHE A 307 -7.23 -17.75 -12.19
C PHE A 307 -7.94 -19.07 -12.47
N ILE A 308 -8.55 -19.65 -11.45
CA ILE A 308 -9.29 -20.91 -11.52
C ILE A 308 -10.77 -20.56 -11.55
N GLN A 309 -11.42 -20.90 -12.67
CA GLN A 309 -12.83 -20.57 -12.87
C GLN A 309 -13.70 -21.26 -11.81
N ASN A 310 -13.55 -22.58 -11.67
CA ASN A 310 -14.25 -23.39 -10.67
C ASN A 310 -13.22 -24.06 -9.76
N ALA A 311 -13.32 -23.86 -8.45
CA ALA A 311 -12.39 -24.41 -7.46
C ALA A 311 -12.66 -25.89 -7.15
N VAL A 312 -13.13 -26.65 -8.15
CA VAL A 312 -13.38 -28.09 -8.10
C VAL A 312 -12.59 -28.74 -9.24
N PRO A 313 -11.70 -29.71 -8.94
CA PRO A 313 -10.94 -30.38 -9.97
C PRO A 313 -11.85 -31.28 -10.83
N VAL A 314 -11.63 -31.25 -12.14
CA VAL A 314 -12.23 -32.18 -13.12
C VAL A 314 -11.15 -33.19 -13.49
N ASP A 315 -11.43 -34.48 -13.34
CA ASP A 315 -10.47 -35.57 -13.54
C ASP A 315 -9.16 -35.37 -12.74
N GLY A 316 -9.29 -34.85 -11.51
CA GLY A 316 -8.18 -34.58 -10.61
C GLY A 316 -7.37 -33.32 -10.93
N LYS A 317 -7.77 -32.51 -11.94
CA LYS A 317 -7.03 -31.33 -12.40
C LYS A 317 -7.90 -30.08 -12.34
N PHE A 318 -7.30 -28.95 -11.98
CA PHE A 318 -7.97 -27.65 -12.05
C PHE A 318 -7.89 -27.08 -13.46
N GLU A 319 -8.94 -26.36 -13.86
CA GLU A 319 -8.99 -25.61 -15.10
C GLU A 319 -8.86 -24.11 -14.84
N THR A 320 -8.14 -23.42 -15.72
CA THR A 320 -7.95 -21.98 -15.63
C THR A 320 -9.02 -21.23 -16.40
N TYR A 321 -9.30 -20.01 -15.97
CA TYR A 321 -10.21 -19.10 -16.64
C TYR A 321 -9.74 -18.86 -18.08
N HIS A 322 -10.55 -19.26 -19.07
CA HIS A 322 -10.18 -19.22 -20.49
C HIS A 322 -8.81 -19.82 -20.80
N GLY A 323 -8.50 -21.00 -20.24
CA GLY A 323 -7.33 -21.77 -20.63
C GLY A 323 -6.01 -21.03 -20.39
N CYS A 324 -5.20 -20.84 -21.43
CA CYS A 324 -3.87 -20.22 -21.24
C CYS A 324 -3.93 -18.81 -20.68
N TRP A 325 -5.02 -18.07 -20.94
CA TRP A 325 -5.17 -16.69 -20.51
C TRP A 325 -5.32 -16.54 -18.99
N GLY A 326 -5.95 -17.52 -18.33
CA GLY A 326 -6.06 -17.57 -16.86
C GLY A 326 -4.76 -17.85 -16.12
N ARG A 327 -3.62 -17.83 -16.82
CA ARG A 327 -2.28 -17.96 -16.24
C ARG A 327 -1.43 -16.78 -16.71
N ILE A 328 -1.10 -15.91 -15.77
CA ILE A 328 -0.21 -14.78 -16.05
C ILE A 328 1.08 -14.95 -15.26
N LYS A 329 2.20 -14.60 -15.89
CA LYS A 329 3.50 -14.65 -15.24
C LYS A 329 3.51 -13.69 -14.05
N TYR A 330 4.07 -14.13 -12.94
CA TYR A 330 4.23 -13.25 -11.79
C TYR A 330 5.29 -12.19 -12.08
N THR A 331 4.85 -10.94 -12.07
CA THR A 331 5.67 -9.73 -12.02
C THR A 331 5.05 -8.81 -10.98
N GLU A 332 5.80 -7.85 -10.48
CA GLU A 332 5.28 -6.86 -9.52
C GLU A 332 4.07 -6.11 -10.10
N ASP A 333 4.16 -5.67 -11.36
CA ASP A 333 3.06 -5.02 -12.07
C ASP A 333 1.80 -5.91 -12.19
N ASN A 334 1.98 -7.19 -12.50
CA ASN A 334 0.84 -8.08 -12.70
C ASN A 334 0.13 -8.39 -11.38
N ILE A 335 0.89 -8.64 -10.31
CA ILE A 335 0.28 -8.90 -9.00
C ILE A 335 -0.39 -7.64 -8.45
N ASP A 336 0.17 -6.45 -8.69
CA ASP A 336 -0.43 -5.19 -8.27
C ASP A 336 -1.78 -4.95 -8.93
N LYS A 337 -1.90 -5.18 -10.26
CA LYS A 337 -3.18 -5.12 -10.98
C LYS A 337 -4.23 -6.08 -10.40
N VAL A 338 -3.84 -7.31 -10.06
CA VAL A 338 -4.76 -8.30 -9.45
C VAL A 338 -5.18 -7.88 -8.04
N LEU A 339 -4.27 -7.33 -7.26
CA LEU A 339 -4.57 -6.85 -5.91
C LEU A 339 -5.47 -5.62 -5.92
N LYS A 340 -5.28 -4.70 -6.89
CA LYS A 340 -6.16 -3.56 -7.13
C LYS A 340 -7.61 -4.03 -7.36
N ILE A 341 -7.79 -4.98 -8.29
CA ILE A 341 -9.11 -5.56 -8.56
C ILE A 341 -9.68 -6.26 -7.32
N LYS A 342 -8.86 -7.04 -6.60
CA LYS A 342 -9.31 -7.68 -5.35
C LYS A 342 -9.86 -6.67 -4.37
N ASP A 343 -9.18 -5.53 -4.21
CA ASP A 343 -9.54 -4.51 -3.24
C ASP A 343 -10.79 -3.72 -3.69
N GLU A 344 -10.94 -3.42 -4.97
CA GLU A 344 -12.16 -2.84 -5.56
C GLU A 344 -13.41 -3.69 -5.29
N HIS A 345 -13.24 -5.02 -5.24
CA HIS A 345 -14.34 -5.98 -5.04
C HIS A 345 -14.43 -6.52 -3.60
N LYS A 346 -13.61 -6.01 -2.66
CA LYS A 346 -13.72 -6.36 -1.23
C LYS A 346 -15.01 -5.78 -0.67
N GLY A 347 -15.99 -6.64 -0.42
CA GLY A 347 -17.27 -6.30 0.20
C GLY A 347 -18.49 -6.55 -0.67
N GLN A 348 -18.31 -6.99 -1.93
CA GLN A 348 -19.38 -7.42 -2.84
C GLN A 348 -19.70 -8.93 -2.70
N SER A 349 -19.55 -9.48 -1.50
CA SER A 349 -19.85 -10.90 -1.19
C SER A 349 -21.30 -11.11 -0.82
#